data_AF-A0A967WMZ3-F1
#
_entry.id   AF-A0A967WMZ3-F1
#
_cell.length_a   1.000
_cell.length_b   1.000
_cell.length_c   1.000
_cell.angle_alpha   90.00
_cell.angle_beta   90.00
_cell.angle_gamma   90.00
#
_symmetry.space_group_name_H-M   'P 1'
#
loop_
_entity.id
_entity.type
_entity.pdbx_description
1 polymer ?
#
loop_
_entity_poly.entity_id
_entity_poly.type
_entity_poly.pdbx_seq_one_letter_code
_entity_poly.pdbx_strand_id
1 'polypeptide(L)'
;MGIDVLAHGFHLNSGVEQLDKLFAGGGATGMLTTIWLLLVAASFGAVADYTGMLQRVMAPVINWAKGPVKLILVTMLTSMGLNVVTADPFVSIVLSARMFRQQYIKERLKPVALSAAMADSGNIFSNVIPWNVHGAIFAATLGLGAALWAPFTFTAYLTPVVTFVIATIVFRKQQLPEAEDAAQVYGEEPSELPEPEDLA
;
A
#
# COMPACT_ATOMS: atom_id res chain seq x y z
N MET A 1 6.45 22.95 25.35
CA MET A 1 5.73 23.68 24.27
C MET A 1 5.80 22.94 22.93
N GLY A 2 6.97 22.67 22.34
CA GLY A 2 7.03 21.94 21.05
C GLY A 2 6.53 20.49 21.12
N ILE A 3 7.03 19.68 22.08
CA ILE A 3 6.64 18.26 22.24
C ILE A 3 5.17 18.11 22.65
N ASP A 4 4.66 18.97 23.53
CA ASP A 4 3.26 18.90 23.99
C ASP A 4 2.27 19.14 22.85
N VAL A 5 2.57 20.09 21.96
CA VAL A 5 1.75 20.39 20.78
C VAL A 5 1.83 19.25 19.75
N LEU A 6 2.99 18.63 19.57
CA LEU A 6 3.12 17.44 18.72
C LEU A 6 2.34 16.24 19.28
N ALA A 7 2.37 16.05 20.61
CA ALA A 7 1.71 14.93 21.28
C ALA A 7 0.19 15.11 21.33
N HIS A 8 -0.31 16.28 21.73
CA HIS A 8 -1.74 16.51 22.01
C HIS A 8 -2.46 17.27 20.90
N GLY A 9 -1.74 17.92 20.00
CA GLY A 9 -2.31 18.74 18.93
C GLY A 9 -2.28 20.23 19.27
N PHE A 10 -2.36 21.05 18.24
CA PHE A 10 -2.43 22.50 18.39
C PHE A 10 -3.89 22.92 18.68
N HIS A 11 -4.08 23.92 19.53
CA HIS A 11 -5.40 24.51 19.77
C HIS A 11 -5.33 26.00 19.48
N LEU A 12 -6.11 26.44 18.50
CA LEU A 12 -6.30 27.85 18.21
C LEU A 12 -7.50 28.37 19.00
N ASN A 13 -7.41 29.60 19.50
CA ASN A 13 -8.52 30.33 20.08
C ASN A 13 -8.66 31.66 19.33
N SER A 14 -9.27 31.58 18.16
CA SER A 14 -9.43 32.71 17.24
C SER A 14 -10.74 33.46 17.42
N GLY A 15 -11.68 32.91 18.20
CA GLY A 15 -13.05 33.42 18.33
C GLY A 15 -13.98 33.03 17.18
N VAL A 16 -13.48 32.26 16.20
CA VAL A 16 -14.27 31.70 15.08
C VAL A 16 -14.28 30.19 15.21
N GLU A 17 -15.45 29.62 15.56
CA GLU A 17 -15.59 28.19 15.91
C GLU A 17 -15.14 27.25 14.78
N GLN A 18 -15.40 27.61 13.51
CA GLN A 18 -14.98 26.79 12.38
C GLN A 18 -13.45 26.74 12.26
N LEU A 19 -12.77 27.86 12.52
CA LEU A 19 -11.32 27.94 12.43
C LEU A 19 -10.67 27.15 13.58
N ASP A 20 -11.21 27.29 14.80
CA ASP A 20 -10.70 26.56 15.96
C ASP A 20 -10.88 25.04 15.80
N LYS A 21 -11.98 24.57 15.19
CA LYS A 21 -12.20 23.16 14.85
C LYS A 21 -11.20 22.61 13.82
N LEU A 22 -10.80 23.40 12.83
CA LEU A 22 -9.83 22.97 11.83
C LEU A 22 -8.44 22.73 12.44
N PHE A 23 -8.08 23.48 13.49
CA PHE A 23 -6.78 23.34 14.14
C PHE A 23 -6.77 22.32 15.29
N ALA A 24 -7.93 21.96 15.85
CA ALA A 24 -8.07 21.01 16.96
C ALA A 24 -8.02 19.52 16.54
N GLY A 25 -7.09 19.14 15.65
CA GLY A 25 -7.06 17.81 15.01
C GLY A 25 -6.60 16.63 15.87
N GLY A 26 -6.11 16.87 17.09
CA GLY A 26 -5.52 15.84 17.95
C GLY A 26 -4.15 15.39 17.43
N GLY A 27 -3.10 15.58 18.23
CA GLY A 27 -1.72 15.25 17.86
C GLY A 27 -1.47 13.75 17.76
N ALA A 28 -0.22 13.33 17.95
CA ALA A 28 0.17 11.92 17.89
C ALA A 28 -0.67 11.00 18.82
N THR A 29 -1.15 11.53 19.95
CA THR A 29 -2.02 10.79 20.88
C THR A 29 -3.37 10.40 20.25
N GLY A 30 -3.94 11.25 19.38
CA GLY A 30 -5.18 10.96 18.66
C GLY A 30 -5.06 9.83 17.65
N MET A 31 -3.83 9.52 17.21
CA MET A 31 -3.55 8.46 16.24
C MET A 31 -3.13 7.14 16.90
N LEU A 32 -2.98 7.08 18.22
CA LEU A 32 -2.47 5.89 18.92
C LEU A 32 -3.30 4.63 18.66
N THR A 33 -4.63 4.76 18.58
CA THR A 33 -5.51 3.62 18.24
C THR A 33 -5.17 3.02 16.89
N THR A 34 -4.95 3.87 15.87
CA THR A 34 -4.55 3.44 14.53
C THR A 34 -3.17 2.80 14.56
N ILE A 35 -2.21 3.40 15.29
CA ILE A 35 -0.85 2.85 15.42
C ILE A 35 -0.87 1.46 16.05
N TRP A 36 -1.63 1.25 17.13
CA TRP A 36 -1.76 -0.07 17.76
C TRP A 36 -2.33 -1.12 16.81
N LEU A 37 -3.37 -0.77 16.05
CA LEU A 37 -3.95 -1.66 15.06
C LEU A 37 -2.95 -2.00 13.95
N LEU A 38 -2.18 -1.03 13.46
CA LEU A 38 -1.13 -1.24 12.47
C LEU A 38 -0.04 -2.18 12.99
N LEU A 39 0.40 -2.01 14.23
CA LEU A 39 1.41 -2.89 14.85
C LEU A 39 0.90 -4.34 14.95
N VAL A 40 -0.32 -4.54 15.45
CA VAL A 40 -0.93 -5.87 15.56
C VAL A 40 -1.10 -6.51 14.18
N ALA A 41 -1.58 -5.75 13.19
CA ALA A 41 -1.74 -6.22 11.82
C ALA A 41 -0.39 -6.59 11.18
N ALA A 42 0.65 -5.77 11.38
CA ALA A 42 2.00 -6.04 10.90
C ALA A 42 2.59 -7.30 11.54
N SER A 43 2.45 -7.46 12.87
CA SER A 43 2.89 -8.68 13.57
C SER A 43 2.17 -9.93 13.05
N PHE A 44 0.85 -9.86 12.84
CA PHE A 44 0.10 -10.97 12.26
C PHE A 44 0.55 -11.29 10.83
N GLY A 45 0.72 -10.27 9.99
CA GLY A 45 1.23 -10.40 8.63
C GLY A 45 2.62 -11.06 8.60
N ALA A 46 3.50 -10.69 9.52
CA ALA A 46 4.83 -11.30 9.65
C ALA A 46 4.75 -12.79 10.02
N VAL A 47 3.90 -13.18 10.98
CA VAL A 47 3.69 -14.59 11.35
C VAL A 47 3.08 -15.38 10.18
N ALA A 48 2.11 -14.80 9.47
CA ALA A 48 1.49 -15.43 8.30
C ALA A 48 2.46 -15.65 7.12
N ASP A 49 3.45 -14.77 6.98
CA ASP A 49 4.51 -14.91 5.97
C ASP A 49 5.56 -15.95 6.41
N TYR A 50 6.03 -15.88 7.67
CA TYR A 50 7.02 -16.83 8.21
C TYR A 50 6.51 -18.28 8.22
N THR A 51 5.22 -18.48 8.45
CA THR A 51 4.58 -19.80 8.39
C THR A 51 4.35 -20.32 6.97
N GLY A 52 4.64 -19.52 5.92
CA GLY A 52 4.43 -19.86 4.52
C GLY A 52 2.95 -19.89 4.10
N MET A 53 2.02 -19.52 4.99
CA MET A 53 0.59 -19.53 4.72
C MET A 53 0.23 -18.56 3.59
N LEU A 54 0.83 -17.37 3.60
CA LEU A 54 0.63 -16.37 2.55
C LEU A 54 1.02 -16.91 1.16
N GLN A 55 2.19 -17.56 1.06
CA GLN A 55 2.68 -18.15 -0.19
C GLN A 55 1.77 -19.27 -0.68
N ARG A 56 1.24 -20.09 0.24
CA ARG A 56 0.31 -21.18 -0.07
C ARG A 56 -1.02 -20.67 -0.64
N VAL A 57 -1.58 -19.62 -0.04
CA VAL A 57 -2.84 -18.98 -0.50
C VAL A 57 -2.63 -18.29 -1.85
N MET A 58 -1.44 -17.75 -2.09
CA MET A 58 -1.14 -16.99 -3.30
C MET A 58 -0.61 -17.81 -4.47
N ALA A 59 -0.12 -19.02 -4.23
CA ALA A 59 0.32 -19.95 -5.28
C ALA A 59 -0.64 -20.03 -6.50
N PRO A 60 -1.97 -20.20 -6.35
CA PRO A 60 -2.88 -20.23 -7.49
C PRO A 60 -2.93 -18.90 -8.26
N VAL A 61 -2.85 -17.76 -7.56
CA VAL A 61 -2.87 -16.43 -8.17
C VAL A 61 -1.58 -16.16 -8.94
N ILE A 62 -0.43 -16.52 -8.35
CA ILE A 62 0.89 -16.40 -8.99
C ILE A 62 0.99 -17.34 -10.19
N ASN A 63 0.42 -18.55 -10.13
CA ASN A 63 0.40 -19.48 -11.26
C ASN A 63 -0.37 -18.96 -12.48
N TRP A 64 -1.33 -18.06 -12.26
CA TRP A 64 -2.08 -17.37 -13.31
C TRP A 64 -1.30 -16.19 -13.91
N ALA A 65 -0.37 -15.63 -13.13
CA ALA A 65 0.45 -14.45 -13.44
C ALA A 65 1.65 -14.77 -14.35
N LYS A 66 1.42 -15.44 -15.49
CA LYS A 66 2.49 -15.82 -16.43
C LYS A 66 2.79 -14.70 -17.44
N GLY A 67 4.03 -14.22 -17.44
CA GLY A 67 4.54 -13.20 -18.35
C GLY A 67 4.31 -11.75 -17.87
N PRO A 68 5.10 -10.78 -18.36
CA PRO A 68 5.24 -9.45 -17.76
C PRO A 68 3.94 -8.68 -17.53
N VAL A 69 3.08 -8.62 -18.56
CA VAL A 69 1.84 -7.84 -18.52
C VAL A 69 0.80 -8.48 -17.59
N LYS A 70 0.69 -9.81 -17.62
CA LYS A 70 -0.23 -10.54 -16.73
C LYS A 70 0.23 -10.46 -15.30
N LEU A 71 1.55 -10.54 -15.07
CA LEU A 71 2.13 -10.38 -13.74
C LEU A 71 1.76 -9.02 -13.14
N ILE A 72 1.98 -7.93 -13.89
CA ILE A 72 1.60 -6.59 -13.45
C ILE A 72 0.11 -6.46 -13.19
N LEU A 73 -0.74 -6.97 -14.10
CA LEU A 73 -2.19 -6.94 -13.91
C LEU A 73 -2.63 -7.69 -12.63
N VAL A 74 -2.11 -8.89 -12.41
CA VAL A 74 -2.44 -9.71 -11.24
C VAL A 74 -1.96 -9.03 -9.96
N THR A 75 -0.78 -8.39 -9.97
CA THR A 75 -0.29 -7.59 -8.85
C THR A 75 -1.23 -6.42 -8.53
N MET A 76 -1.68 -5.69 -9.55
CA MET A 76 -2.61 -4.56 -9.38
C MET A 76 -3.95 -5.02 -8.79
N LEU A 77 -4.54 -6.07 -9.36
CA LEU A 77 -5.81 -6.63 -8.89
C LEU A 77 -5.69 -7.19 -7.47
N THR A 78 -4.56 -7.83 -7.15
CA THR A 78 -4.32 -8.36 -5.80
C THR A 78 -4.14 -7.23 -4.79
N SER A 79 -3.42 -6.16 -5.13
CA SER A 79 -3.27 -5.00 -4.26
C SER A 79 -4.62 -4.30 -4.03
N MET A 80 -5.44 -4.14 -5.06
CA MET A 80 -6.81 -3.63 -4.92
C MET A 80 -7.65 -4.55 -4.02
N GLY A 81 -7.64 -5.85 -4.28
CA GLY A 81 -8.40 -6.83 -3.50
C GLY A 81 -7.97 -6.89 -2.02
N LEU A 82 -6.67 -6.86 -1.76
CA LEU A 82 -6.13 -6.76 -0.41
C LEU A 82 -6.60 -5.48 0.27
N ASN A 83 -6.56 -4.34 -0.41
CA ASN A 83 -7.01 -3.08 0.18
C ASN A 83 -8.51 -3.09 0.53
N VAL A 84 -9.34 -3.69 -0.33
CA VAL A 84 -10.78 -3.88 -0.06
C VAL A 84 -11.00 -4.71 1.20
N VAL A 85 -10.17 -5.73 1.46
CA VAL A 85 -10.29 -6.62 2.62
C VAL A 85 -9.65 -6.04 3.89
N THR A 86 -8.45 -5.47 3.78
CA THR A 86 -7.66 -4.99 4.93
C THR A 86 -8.05 -3.58 5.38
N ALA A 87 -8.80 -2.84 4.55
CA ALA A 87 -9.21 -1.46 4.81
C ALA A 87 -8.05 -0.48 5.04
N ASP A 88 -6.84 -0.87 4.64
CA ASP A 88 -5.60 -0.10 4.80
C ASP A 88 -4.72 -0.25 3.54
N PRO A 89 -4.42 0.86 2.83
CA PRO A 89 -3.56 0.81 1.66
C PRO A 89 -2.11 0.46 1.99
N PHE A 90 -1.59 0.78 3.19
CA PHE A 90 -0.20 0.50 3.55
C PHE A 90 0.04 -1.00 3.69
N VAL A 91 -0.83 -1.70 4.42
CA VAL A 91 -0.78 -3.17 4.52
C VAL A 91 -0.93 -3.82 3.16
N SER A 92 -1.85 -3.34 2.31
CA SER A 92 -2.02 -3.89 0.96
C SER A 92 -0.74 -3.78 0.10
N ILE A 93 -0.11 -2.60 0.11
CA ILE A 93 1.11 -2.34 -0.67
C ILE A 93 2.27 -3.20 -0.17
N VAL A 94 2.51 -3.24 1.15
CA VAL A 94 3.59 -4.04 1.74
C VAL A 94 3.40 -5.53 1.46
N LEU A 95 2.19 -6.04 1.64
CA LEU A 95 1.91 -7.46 1.46
C LEU A 95 2.05 -7.86 -0.02
N SER A 96 1.43 -7.10 -0.93
CA SER A 96 1.53 -7.35 -2.38
C SER A 96 2.96 -7.24 -2.90
N ALA A 97 3.77 -6.30 -2.38
CA ALA A 97 5.19 -6.21 -2.67
C ALA A 97 5.89 -7.54 -2.36
N ARG A 98 5.74 -8.05 -1.13
CA ARG A 98 6.38 -9.30 -0.68
C ARG A 98 5.93 -10.50 -1.51
N MET A 99 4.62 -10.60 -1.79
CA MET A 99 4.03 -11.73 -2.51
C MET A 99 4.54 -11.86 -3.95
N PHE A 100 4.67 -10.74 -4.68
CA PHE A 100 5.04 -10.76 -6.10
C PHE A 100 6.53 -10.52 -6.36
N ARG A 101 7.28 -10.05 -5.36
CA ARG A 101 8.71 -9.74 -5.46
C ARG A 101 9.51 -10.83 -6.18
N GLN A 102 9.43 -12.07 -5.71
CA GLN A 102 10.17 -13.21 -6.28
C GLN A 102 9.79 -13.48 -7.75
N GLN A 103 8.52 -13.31 -8.11
CA GLN A 103 8.07 -13.51 -9.49
C GLN A 103 8.56 -12.40 -10.43
N TYR A 104 8.65 -11.16 -9.94
CA TYR A 104 9.22 -10.05 -10.72
C TYR A 104 10.74 -10.20 -10.94
N ILE A 105 11.48 -10.71 -9.95
CA ILE A 105 12.90 -11.08 -10.12
C ILE A 105 13.05 -12.13 -11.23
N LYS A 106 12.24 -13.20 -11.18
CA LYS A 106 12.28 -14.30 -12.14
C LYS A 106 11.98 -13.84 -13.56
N GLU A 107 11.04 -12.92 -13.73
CA GLU A 107 10.70 -12.30 -15.03
C GLU A 107 11.65 -11.14 -15.41
N ARG A 108 12.67 -10.88 -14.57
CA ARG A 108 13.68 -9.82 -14.70
C ARG A 108 13.10 -8.43 -14.94
N LEU A 109 11.95 -8.12 -14.35
CA LEU A 109 11.37 -6.78 -14.46
C LEU A 109 12.14 -5.80 -13.56
N LYS A 110 12.13 -4.50 -13.91
CA LYS A 110 12.70 -3.47 -13.02
C LYS A 110 11.82 -3.29 -11.76
N PRO A 111 12.41 -3.01 -10.58
CA PRO A 111 11.65 -2.75 -9.35
C PRO A 111 10.61 -1.64 -9.47
N VAL A 112 10.86 -0.65 -10.34
CA VAL A 112 9.92 0.44 -10.62
C VAL A 112 8.58 -0.06 -11.14
N ALA A 113 8.56 -1.16 -11.91
CA ALA A 113 7.32 -1.72 -12.44
C ALA A 113 6.48 -2.37 -11.33
N LEU A 114 7.14 -2.99 -10.35
CA LEU A 114 6.47 -3.56 -9.17
C LEU A 114 5.92 -2.43 -8.28
N SER A 115 6.77 -1.45 -7.94
CA SER A 115 6.43 -0.31 -7.08
C SER A 115 5.31 0.56 -7.68
N ALA A 116 5.40 0.91 -8.96
CA ALA A 116 4.36 1.67 -9.64
C ALA A 116 3.02 0.90 -9.66
N ALA A 117 3.06 -0.39 -10.01
CA ALA A 117 1.86 -1.22 -10.07
C ALA A 117 1.12 -1.25 -8.73
N MET A 118 1.81 -1.53 -7.61
CA MET A 118 1.19 -1.60 -6.29
C MET A 118 0.75 -0.21 -5.76
N ALA A 119 1.54 0.84 -6.00
CA ALA A 119 1.25 2.17 -5.48
C ALA A 119 0.02 2.76 -6.17
N ASP A 120 -0.05 2.63 -7.50
CA ASP A 120 -1.14 3.15 -8.31
C ASP A 120 -2.45 2.37 -8.11
N SER A 121 -2.38 1.04 -7.90
CA SER A 121 -3.56 0.22 -7.67
C SER A 121 -4.03 0.22 -6.22
N GLY A 122 -3.09 0.24 -5.27
CA GLY A 122 -3.38 0.15 -3.84
C GLY A 122 -3.76 1.50 -3.25
N ASN A 123 -2.93 2.52 -3.42
CA ASN A 123 -3.13 3.79 -2.73
C ASN A 123 -4.27 4.61 -3.35
N ILE A 124 -4.28 4.77 -4.67
CA ILE A 124 -5.22 5.69 -5.32
C ILE A 124 -6.66 5.15 -5.33
N PHE A 125 -6.83 3.83 -5.33
CA PHE A 125 -8.14 3.19 -5.22
C PHE A 125 -8.72 3.22 -3.80
N SER A 126 -7.89 3.41 -2.78
CA SER A 126 -8.29 3.31 -1.36
C SER A 126 -9.43 4.23 -0.96
N ASN A 127 -9.54 5.41 -1.58
CA ASN A 127 -10.61 6.36 -1.32
C ASN A 127 -11.97 5.71 -1.59
N VAL A 128 -12.14 5.00 -2.70
CA VAL A 128 -13.43 4.43 -3.13
C VAL A 128 -14.03 3.45 -2.11
N ILE A 129 -13.20 2.86 -1.25
CA ILE A 129 -13.60 1.83 -0.29
C ILE A 129 -14.24 2.50 0.95
N PRO A 130 -15.55 2.32 1.20
CA PRO A 130 -16.28 3.08 2.23
C PRO A 130 -15.74 2.90 3.64
N TRP A 131 -15.25 1.68 3.93
CA TRP A 131 -14.74 1.27 5.23
C TRP A 131 -13.23 1.44 5.37
N ASN A 132 -12.56 1.98 4.35
CA ASN A 132 -11.15 2.38 4.43
C ASN A 132 -11.04 3.74 5.13
N VAL A 133 -9.91 3.98 5.82
CA VAL A 133 -9.61 5.27 6.47
C VAL A 133 -9.76 6.45 5.51
N HIS A 134 -9.27 6.35 4.28
CA HIS A 134 -9.39 7.44 3.31
C HIS A 134 -10.85 7.66 2.87
N GLY A 135 -11.61 6.57 2.67
CA GLY A 135 -13.04 6.66 2.37
C GLY A 135 -13.85 7.27 3.52
N ALA A 136 -13.48 6.95 4.77
CA ALA A 136 -14.09 7.54 5.96
C ALA A 136 -13.83 9.04 6.06
N ILE A 137 -12.62 9.49 5.73
CA ILE A 137 -12.28 10.93 5.67
C ILE A 137 -13.13 11.63 4.60
N PHE A 138 -13.31 11.02 3.42
CA PHE A 138 -14.16 11.58 2.36
C PHE A 138 -15.63 11.68 2.81
N ALA A 139 -16.15 10.63 3.41
CA ALA A 139 -17.52 10.61 3.94
C ALA A 139 -17.72 11.69 5.03
N ALA A 140 -16.77 11.82 5.95
CA ALA A 140 -16.81 12.83 7.03
C ALA A 140 -16.70 14.27 6.48
N THR A 141 -15.85 14.48 5.48
CA THR A 141 -15.61 15.81 4.89
C THR A 141 -16.77 16.27 4.02
N LEU A 142 -17.31 15.39 3.18
CA LEU A 142 -18.38 15.71 2.24
C LEU A 142 -19.78 15.61 2.88
N GLY A 143 -19.91 14.88 4.00
CA GLY A 143 -21.20 14.56 4.61
C GLY A 143 -22.08 13.65 3.74
N LEU A 144 -21.48 12.94 2.78
CA LEU A 144 -22.17 12.09 1.81
C LEU A 144 -21.82 10.61 2.03
N GLY A 145 -22.78 9.73 1.76
CA GLY A 145 -22.53 8.29 1.69
C GLY A 145 -21.62 7.91 0.51
N ALA A 146 -20.85 6.84 0.66
CA ALA A 146 -19.87 6.38 -0.34
C ALA A 146 -20.43 6.25 -1.76
N ALA A 147 -21.64 5.72 -1.92
CA ALA A 147 -22.27 5.56 -3.23
C ALA A 147 -22.50 6.89 -3.98
N LEU A 148 -22.60 8.01 -3.28
CA LEU A 148 -22.85 9.32 -3.88
C LEU A 148 -21.57 9.96 -4.42
N TRP A 149 -20.43 9.78 -3.75
CA TRP A 149 -19.18 10.42 -4.16
C TRP A 149 -18.24 9.48 -4.93
N ALA A 150 -18.33 8.17 -4.71
CA ALA A 150 -17.48 7.17 -5.36
C ALA A 150 -17.51 7.25 -6.90
N PRO A 151 -18.63 7.54 -7.60
CA PRO A 151 -18.60 7.70 -9.06
C PRO A 151 -17.79 8.91 -9.53
N PHE A 152 -17.65 9.93 -8.69
CA PHE A 152 -16.97 11.18 -9.02
C PHE A 152 -15.46 11.14 -8.77
N THR A 153 -14.94 10.09 -8.12
CA THR A 153 -13.48 9.88 -7.96
C THR A 153 -12.85 9.32 -9.22
N PHE A 154 -12.94 10.07 -10.31
CA PHE A 154 -12.41 9.70 -11.62
C PHE A 154 -10.94 9.27 -11.56
N THR A 155 -10.10 10.03 -10.85
CA THR A 155 -8.67 9.72 -10.70
C THR A 155 -8.44 8.36 -10.03
N ALA A 156 -9.32 7.96 -9.10
CA ALA A 156 -9.21 6.67 -8.42
C ALA A 156 -9.35 5.48 -9.39
N TYR A 157 -10.17 5.63 -10.43
CA TYR A 157 -10.38 4.61 -11.46
C TYR A 157 -9.45 4.76 -12.65
N LEU A 158 -9.10 6.00 -13.03
CA LEU A 158 -8.26 6.28 -14.18
C LEU A 158 -6.82 5.82 -13.94
N THR A 159 -6.27 6.08 -12.76
CA THR A 159 -4.85 5.79 -12.50
C THR A 159 -4.50 4.31 -12.71
N PRO A 160 -5.24 3.32 -12.16
CA PRO A 160 -5.00 1.91 -12.47
C PRO A 160 -5.07 1.59 -13.97
N VAL A 161 -5.97 2.23 -14.72
CA VAL A 161 -6.08 2.03 -16.17
C VAL A 161 -4.84 2.57 -16.88
N VAL A 162 -4.40 3.79 -16.53
CA VAL A 162 -3.20 4.42 -17.10
C VAL A 162 -1.96 3.60 -16.79
N THR A 163 -1.79 3.17 -15.55
CA THR A 163 -0.65 2.34 -15.12
C THR A 163 -0.64 1.01 -15.86
N PHE A 164 -1.80 0.39 -16.08
CA PHE A 164 -1.90 -0.83 -16.88
C PHE A 164 -1.49 -0.59 -18.34
N VAL A 165 -1.93 0.51 -18.97
CA VAL A 165 -1.52 0.88 -20.33
C VAL A 165 0.00 1.10 -20.40
N ILE A 166 0.56 1.86 -19.46
CA ILE A 166 2.02 2.08 -19.35
C ILE A 166 2.74 0.75 -19.16
N ALA A 167 2.20 -0.17 -18.35
CA ALA A 167 2.78 -1.48 -18.13
C ALA A 167 2.87 -2.30 -19.43
N THR A 168 1.85 -2.23 -20.28
CA THR A 168 1.83 -2.96 -21.55
C THR A 168 2.84 -2.43 -22.57
N ILE A 169 3.11 -1.12 -22.58
CA ILE A 169 3.95 -0.45 -23.56
C ILE A 169 5.41 -0.35 -23.10
N VAL A 170 5.60 0.06 -21.85
CA VAL A 170 6.89 0.44 -21.26
C VAL A 170 7.44 -0.66 -20.37
N PHE A 171 6.71 -1.08 -19.33
CA PHE A 171 7.26 -2.03 -18.34
C PHE A 171 7.51 -3.41 -18.93
N ARG A 172 6.73 -3.85 -19.93
CA ARG A 172 7.05 -5.07 -20.71
C ARG A 172 8.45 -5.06 -21.33
N LYS A 173 8.96 -3.88 -21.71
CA LYS A 173 10.27 -3.73 -22.38
C LYS A 173 11.41 -3.39 -21.42
N GLN A 174 11.09 -3.05 -20.17
CA GLN A 174 12.07 -2.69 -19.15
C GLN A 174 12.49 -3.92 -18.35
N GLN A 175 13.17 -4.85 -19.01
CA GLN A 175 13.85 -5.95 -18.35
C GLN A 175 15.24 -5.51 -17.86
N LEU A 176 15.71 -6.09 -16.76
CA LEU A 176 17.06 -5.91 -16.26
C LEU A 176 18.05 -6.61 -17.21
N PRO A 177 19.16 -5.95 -17.59
CA PRO A 177 20.21 -6.56 -18.43
C PRO A 177 20.67 -7.89 -17.84
N GLU A 178 20.98 -8.90 -18.68
CA GLU A 178 21.42 -10.23 -18.19
C GLU A 178 22.66 -10.18 -17.30
N ALA A 179 23.53 -9.19 -17.49
CA ALA A 179 24.74 -8.99 -16.71
C ALA A 179 24.49 -8.49 -15.27
N GLU A 180 23.29 -8.01 -14.97
CA GLU A 180 22.94 -7.45 -13.66
C GLU A 180 22.25 -8.51 -12.81
N ASP A 181 22.64 -8.67 -11.55
CA ASP A 181 21.95 -9.57 -10.63
C ASP A 181 20.62 -8.94 -10.19
N ALA A 182 19.52 -9.51 -10.66
CA ALA A 182 18.19 -9.04 -10.35
C ALA A 182 17.85 -9.17 -8.85
N ALA A 183 18.44 -10.12 -8.12
CA ALA A 183 18.25 -10.22 -6.68
C ALA A 183 18.89 -9.02 -5.97
N GLN A 184 20.14 -8.69 -6.34
CA GLN A 184 20.89 -7.56 -5.79
C GLN A 184 20.21 -6.21 -6.07
N VAL A 185 19.68 -5.99 -7.28
CA VAL A 185 18.99 -4.73 -7.66
C VAL A 185 17.73 -4.48 -6.83
N TYR A 186 17.00 -5.54 -6.47
CA TYR A 186 15.84 -5.41 -5.61
C TYR A 186 16.20 -5.31 -4.10
N GLY A 187 17.49 -5.44 -3.73
CA GLY A 187 17.98 -5.44 -2.36
C GLY A 187 17.75 -6.77 -1.62
N GLU A 188 18.25 -6.91 -0.40
CA GLU A 188 17.93 -8.08 0.44
C GLU A 188 16.44 -8.11 0.80
N GLU A 189 15.89 -9.31 1.05
CA GLU A 189 14.53 -9.39 1.56
C GLU A 189 14.47 -8.69 2.93
N PRO A 190 13.46 -7.84 3.20
CA PRO A 190 13.36 -7.12 4.48
C PRO A 190 13.13 -8.00 5.73
N SER A 191 13.41 -9.31 5.70
CA SER A 191 13.13 -10.25 6.79
C SER A 191 14.31 -11.06 7.28
N GLU A 192 15.51 -10.91 6.71
CA GLU A 192 16.71 -11.37 7.41
C GLU A 192 17.03 -10.30 8.46
N LEU A 193 16.50 -10.51 9.68
CA LEU A 193 17.11 -9.86 10.83
C LEU A 193 18.60 -10.22 10.79
N PRO A 194 19.52 -9.26 10.94
CA PRO A 194 20.94 -9.57 10.95
C PRO A 194 21.20 -10.72 11.91
N GLU A 195 21.98 -11.70 11.47
CA GLU A 195 22.34 -12.82 12.33
C GLU A 195 22.96 -12.22 13.61
N PRO A 196 22.79 -12.85 14.78
CA PRO A 196 23.39 -12.34 16.01
C PRO A 196 24.92 -12.12 15.90
N GLU A 197 25.55 -12.80 14.93
CA GLU A 197 26.96 -12.69 14.56
C GLU A 197 27.30 -11.39 13.82
N ASP A 198 26.36 -10.79 13.08
CA ASP A 198 26.51 -9.52 12.37
C ASP A 198 26.28 -8.29 13.27
N LEU A 199 25.80 -8.52 14.49
CA LEU A 199 25.55 -7.50 15.53
C LEU A 199 26.68 -7.40 16.58
N ALA A 200 27.76 -8.17 16.40
CA ALA A 200 28.95 -8.21 17.27
C ALA A 200 30.13 -7.44 16.67
#